data_AF-A0A2E9VWD6-F1
#
_entry.id   AF-A0A2E9VWD6-F1
#
_cell.length_a   1.000
_cell.length_b   1.000
_cell.length_c   1.000
_cell.angle_alpha   90.00
_cell.angle_beta   90.00
_cell.angle_gamma   90.00
#
_symmetry.space_group_name_H-M   'P 1'
#
loop_
_entity.id
_entity.type
_entity.pdbx_description
1 polymer ?
#
loop_
_entity_poly.entity_id
_entity_poly.type
_entity_poly.pdbx_seq_one_letter_code
_entity_poly.pdbx_strand_id
1 'polypeptide(L)'
;MTKSLQQPELVENLEMNPDETNQNETTPDSLIWERIEHYCLKHGWTISRLAEVSGVSRATLYQWQKHKACKPRHDTLHKLASALSVSPAVLKSESRNEESSTTIASSSPFETSASRSARPQWVEDDTESRRTFDRQSNWAIQEVCQNHPELFADWSDEQWDELFSTFGIGGELNETGVLKQAEAINAKRETIYQLQVVLETHLADAARNVIRSLYDSVQCASIDMTNEQIHQSGDKGVGQALPDDKRGDTQISLISN
;
A
#
# COMPACT_ATOMS: atom_id res chain seq x y z
N MET A 1 58.86 22.96 25.02
CA MET A 1 58.19 22.46 23.80
C MET A 1 56.72 22.76 23.93
N THR A 2 56.35 23.94 23.42
CA THR A 2 55.06 24.61 23.60
C THR A 2 54.06 24.13 22.55
N LYS A 3 52.89 23.68 22.99
CA LYS A 3 51.78 23.25 22.13
C LYS A 3 51.21 24.47 21.37
N SER A 4 51.33 24.47 20.04
CA SER A 4 50.55 25.34 19.17
C SER A 4 49.17 24.74 18.98
N LEU A 5 48.15 25.44 19.49
CA LEU A 5 46.77 25.29 19.01
C LEU A 5 46.62 26.15 17.76
N GLN A 6 46.38 25.51 16.62
CA GLN A 6 45.85 26.18 15.43
C GLN A 6 44.39 25.77 15.30
N GLN A 7 43.47 26.69 15.60
CA GLN A 7 42.08 26.61 15.18
C GLN A 7 42.00 26.98 13.70
N PRO A 8 41.24 26.26 12.87
CA PRO A 8 40.74 26.80 11.62
C PRO A 8 39.36 27.42 11.83
N GLU A 9 39.19 28.57 11.17
CA GLU A 9 38.06 29.49 11.22
C GLU A 9 36.73 28.86 10.81
N LEU A 10 35.69 29.30 11.51
CA LEU A 10 34.29 29.22 11.12
C LEU A 10 34.09 30.03 9.84
N VAL A 11 33.86 29.34 8.73
CA VAL A 11 33.24 29.95 7.55
C VAL A 11 31.82 29.39 7.44
N GLU A 12 30.94 30.17 8.02
CA GLU A 12 29.50 30.22 7.83
C GLU A 12 29.18 30.23 6.31
N ASN A 13 28.50 29.19 5.82
CA ASN A 13 27.70 29.18 4.58
C ASN A 13 26.90 27.88 4.54
N LEU A 14 25.87 27.81 5.41
CA LEU A 14 24.78 26.86 5.23
C LEU A 14 23.74 27.57 4.35
N GLU A 15 23.97 27.54 3.04
CA GLU A 15 22.90 27.78 2.06
C GLU A 15 21.87 26.64 2.23
N MET A 16 20.87 26.90 3.06
CA MET A 16 19.58 26.24 2.99
C MET A 16 19.04 26.46 1.57
N ASN A 17 19.05 25.41 0.76
CA ASN A 17 18.12 25.27 -0.35
C ASN A 17 16.78 24.80 0.23
N PRO A 18 15.74 25.64 0.34
CA PRO A 18 14.38 25.16 0.39
C PRO A 18 13.96 24.90 -1.07
N ASP A 19 14.54 23.89 -1.73
CA ASP A 19 13.94 23.39 -2.96
C ASP A 19 12.81 22.45 -2.57
N GLU A 20 11.72 23.12 -2.22
CA GLU A 20 10.32 22.76 -2.44
C GLU A 20 10.10 21.34 -2.99
N THR A 21 10.01 20.37 -2.08
CA THR A 21 9.20 19.17 -2.28
C THR A 21 7.73 19.57 -2.40
N ASN A 22 7.33 20.05 -3.58
CA ASN A 22 5.94 20.28 -3.95
C ASN A 22 5.55 19.22 -5.00
N GLN A 23 5.31 17.99 -4.53
CA GLN A 23 4.74 16.90 -5.33
C GLN A 23 3.44 16.38 -4.69
N ASN A 24 2.57 17.28 -4.22
CA ASN A 24 1.20 16.95 -3.81
C ASN A 24 0.19 17.27 -4.93
N GLU A 25 0.51 16.85 -6.15
CA GLU A 25 -0.53 16.62 -7.15
C GLU A 25 -1.07 15.21 -6.91
N THR A 26 -2.10 15.09 -6.06
CA THR A 26 -2.86 13.85 -5.86
C THR A 26 -3.57 13.53 -7.18
N THR A 27 -2.83 12.88 -8.07
CA THR A 27 -3.32 12.47 -9.38
C THR A 27 -4.27 11.29 -9.16
N PRO A 28 -5.35 11.13 -9.95
CA PRO A 28 -6.26 9.98 -9.86
C PRO A 28 -5.57 8.62 -9.87
N ASP A 29 -4.39 8.55 -10.49
CA ASP A 29 -3.52 7.37 -10.54
C ASP A 29 -2.94 6.97 -9.15
N SER A 30 -2.91 7.89 -8.19
CA SER A 30 -2.51 7.64 -6.81
C SER A 30 -3.57 6.88 -6.02
N LEU A 31 -4.84 7.18 -6.26
CA LEU A 31 -5.97 6.56 -5.54
C LEU A 31 -6.34 5.16 -6.02
N ILE A 32 -5.82 4.72 -7.18
CA ILE A 32 -6.09 3.37 -7.71
C ILE A 32 -5.48 2.31 -6.78
N TRP A 33 -4.28 2.53 -6.26
CA TRP A 33 -3.63 1.57 -5.37
C TRP A 33 -4.38 1.44 -4.04
N GLU A 34 -4.76 2.56 -3.43
CA GLU A 34 -5.47 2.57 -2.15
C GLU A 34 -6.80 1.81 -2.22
N ARG A 35 -7.48 1.87 -3.37
CA ARG A 35 -8.70 1.09 -3.62
C ARG A 35 -8.41 -0.40 -3.72
N ILE A 36 -7.38 -0.78 -4.46
CA ILE A 36 -6.95 -2.17 -4.57
C ILE A 36 -6.61 -2.72 -3.18
N GLU A 37 -5.87 -1.95 -2.39
CA GLU A 37 -5.50 -2.29 -1.01
C GLU A 37 -6.74 -2.43 -0.11
N HIS A 38 -7.70 -1.50 -0.21
CA HIS A 38 -8.96 -1.58 0.51
C HIS A 38 -9.77 -2.84 0.17
N TYR A 39 -9.89 -3.20 -1.12
CA TYR A 39 -10.58 -4.43 -1.52
C TYR A 39 -9.82 -5.68 -1.09
N CYS A 40 -8.48 -5.69 -1.14
CA CYS A 40 -7.68 -6.78 -0.60
C CYS A 40 -7.93 -6.99 0.89
N LEU A 41 -7.91 -5.92 1.68
CA LEU A 41 -8.20 -5.98 3.12
C LEU A 41 -9.60 -6.53 3.38
N LYS A 42 -10.62 -6.03 2.66
CA LYS A 42 -12.02 -6.49 2.81
C LYS A 42 -12.20 -7.98 2.50
N HIS A 43 -11.46 -8.50 1.51
CA HIS A 43 -11.47 -9.92 1.16
C HIS A 43 -10.53 -10.78 2.03
N GLY A 44 -9.77 -10.18 2.96
CA GLY A 44 -8.77 -10.88 3.75
C GLY A 44 -7.58 -11.38 2.91
N TRP A 45 -7.33 -10.75 1.77
CA TRP A 45 -6.28 -11.15 0.83
C TRP A 45 -4.98 -10.42 1.12
N THR A 46 -3.89 -11.19 1.17
CA THR A 46 -2.54 -10.64 1.14
C THR A 46 -2.18 -10.20 -0.28
N ILE A 47 -1.19 -9.32 -0.42
CA ILE A 47 -0.68 -8.88 -1.74
C ILE A 47 -0.16 -10.09 -2.55
N SER A 48 0.47 -11.06 -1.88
CA SER A 48 0.91 -12.31 -2.51
C SER A 48 -0.26 -13.10 -3.09
N ARG A 49 -1.38 -13.19 -2.35
CA ARG A 49 -2.57 -13.87 -2.83
C ARG A 49 -3.22 -13.14 -4.00
N LEU A 50 -3.26 -11.80 -3.95
CA LEU A 50 -3.73 -10.98 -5.06
C LEU A 50 -2.87 -11.21 -6.31
N ALA A 51 -1.54 -11.25 -6.17
CA ALA A 51 -0.61 -11.48 -7.28
C ALA A 51 -0.89 -12.83 -7.97
N GLU A 52 -1.06 -13.88 -7.18
CA GLU A 52 -1.35 -15.24 -7.66
C GLU A 52 -2.68 -15.30 -8.42
N VAL A 53 -3.76 -14.79 -7.82
CA VAL A 53 -5.11 -14.87 -8.41
C VAL A 53 -5.27 -13.95 -9.62
N SER A 54 -4.61 -12.78 -9.61
CA SER A 54 -4.67 -11.83 -10.73
C SER A 54 -3.67 -12.14 -11.85
N GLY A 55 -2.68 -13.02 -11.61
CA GLY A 55 -1.58 -13.26 -12.55
C GLY A 55 -0.71 -12.02 -12.79
N VAL A 56 -0.62 -11.13 -11.80
CA VAL A 56 0.24 -9.94 -11.81
C VAL A 56 1.45 -10.20 -10.90
N SER A 57 2.64 -9.79 -11.32
CA SER A 57 3.86 -10.04 -10.53
C SER A 57 3.79 -9.34 -9.18
N ARG A 58 4.18 -10.06 -8.11
CA ARG A 58 4.33 -9.52 -6.75
C ARG A 58 5.18 -8.26 -6.73
N ALA A 59 6.32 -8.25 -7.44
CA ALA A 59 7.21 -7.09 -7.51
C ALA A 59 6.49 -5.85 -8.05
N THR A 60 5.61 -6.01 -9.05
CA THR A 60 4.81 -4.92 -9.61
C THR A 60 3.82 -4.37 -8.58
N LEU A 61 3.14 -5.23 -7.83
CA LEU A 61 2.23 -4.80 -6.77
C LEU A 61 2.97 -4.11 -5.61
N TYR A 62 4.12 -4.64 -5.19
CA TYR A 62 4.96 -4.02 -4.16
C TYR A 62 5.48 -2.65 -4.58
N GLN A 63 5.87 -2.48 -5.84
CA GLN A 63 6.29 -1.19 -6.37
C GLN A 63 5.14 -0.18 -6.30
N TRP A 64 3.93 -0.58 -6.64
CA TRP A 64 2.75 0.28 -6.51
C TRP A 64 2.41 0.63 -5.07
N GLN A 65 2.56 -0.31 -4.15
CA GLN A 65 2.39 -0.06 -2.71
C GLN A 65 3.37 0.99 -2.20
N LYS A 66 4.65 0.84 -2.56
CA LYS A 66 5.73 1.71 -2.08
C LYS A 66 5.60 3.14 -2.61
N HIS A 67 5.20 3.30 -3.86
CA HIS A 67 5.13 4.61 -4.52
C HIS A 67 3.75 5.26 -4.41
N LYS A 68 2.74 4.55 -3.88
CA LYS A 68 1.33 5.01 -3.78
C LYS A 68 0.79 5.63 -5.07
N ALA A 69 1.34 5.22 -6.21
CA ALA A 69 1.01 5.74 -7.53
C ALA A 69 1.11 4.58 -8.49
N CYS A 70 -0.01 4.24 -9.12
CA CYS A 70 -0.01 3.22 -10.16
C CYS A 70 -0.84 3.67 -11.36
N LYS A 71 -0.22 3.58 -12.54
CA LYS A 71 -0.91 3.71 -13.82
C LYS A 71 -0.94 2.34 -14.49
N PRO A 72 -1.71 1.37 -13.94
CA PRO A 72 -1.75 0.03 -14.50
C PRO A 72 -2.25 0.09 -15.95
N ARG A 73 -1.64 -0.72 -16.82
CA ARG A 73 -2.19 -0.93 -18.16
C ARG A 73 -3.63 -1.43 -18.03
N HIS A 74 -4.46 -1.11 -19.02
CA HIS A 74 -5.87 -1.46 -19.03
C HIS A 74 -6.09 -2.96 -18.74
N ASP A 75 -5.30 -3.83 -19.38
CA ASP A 75 -5.35 -5.28 -19.17
C ASP A 75 -5.02 -5.69 -17.73
N THR A 76 -4.00 -5.07 -17.11
CA THR A 76 -3.60 -5.38 -15.74
C THR A 76 -4.69 -4.97 -14.75
N LEU A 77 -5.33 -3.82 -14.97
CA LEU A 77 -6.45 -3.37 -14.16
C LEU A 77 -7.67 -4.29 -14.32
N HIS A 78 -7.96 -4.80 -15.53
CA HIS A 78 -9.01 -5.80 -15.75
C HIS A 78 -8.72 -7.12 -15.03
N LYS A 79 -7.48 -7.58 -15.01
CA LYS A 79 -7.07 -8.78 -14.26
C LYS A 79 -7.29 -8.62 -12.76
N LEU A 80 -6.89 -7.47 -12.21
CA LEU A 80 -7.06 -7.16 -10.79
C LEU A 80 -8.53 -7.02 -10.41
N ALA A 81 -9.30 -6.31 -11.24
CA ALA A 81 -10.75 -6.17 -11.08
C ALA A 81 -11.45 -7.54 -11.12
N SER A 82 -11.08 -8.39 -12.08
CA SER A 82 -11.61 -9.76 -12.20
C SER A 82 -11.26 -10.62 -10.98
N ALA A 83 -10.03 -10.54 -10.48
CA ALA A 83 -9.61 -11.25 -9.28
C ALA A 83 -10.41 -10.78 -8.06
N LEU A 84 -10.56 -9.47 -7.87
CA LEU A 84 -11.31 -8.89 -6.77
C LEU A 84 -12.83 -9.00 -6.92
N SER A 85 -13.33 -9.55 -8.04
CA SER A 85 -14.77 -9.60 -8.36
C SER A 85 -15.45 -8.22 -8.38
N VAL A 86 -14.71 -7.19 -8.79
CA VAL A 86 -15.15 -5.78 -8.85
C VAL A 86 -15.06 -5.29 -10.30
N SER A 87 -15.90 -4.33 -10.68
CA SER A 87 -15.81 -3.71 -12.01
C SER A 87 -14.54 -2.84 -12.14
N PRO A 88 -13.81 -2.90 -13.26
CA PRO A 88 -12.69 -2.01 -13.59
C PRO A 88 -13.00 -0.52 -13.41
N ALA A 89 -14.26 -0.12 -13.61
CA ALA A 89 -14.71 1.26 -13.43
C ALA A 89 -14.65 1.71 -11.96
N VAL A 90 -14.96 0.80 -11.02
CA VAL A 90 -14.98 1.09 -9.56
C VAL A 90 -13.57 1.32 -9.01
N LEU A 91 -12.57 0.65 -9.60
CA LEU A 91 -11.17 0.88 -9.27
C LEU A 91 -10.64 2.22 -9.80
N LYS A 92 -11.25 2.78 -10.86
CA LYS A 92 -10.85 4.05 -11.50
C LYS A 92 -11.66 5.27 -11.08
N SER A 93 -12.86 5.09 -10.55
CA SER A 93 -13.79 6.20 -10.28
C SER A 93 -13.38 6.98 -9.03
N GLU A 94 -13.08 8.28 -9.14
CA GLU A 94 -13.06 9.20 -8.00
C GLU A 94 -14.46 9.23 -7.36
N SER A 95 -14.57 8.76 -6.11
CA SER A 95 -15.68 9.05 -5.18
C SER A 95 -17.13 8.59 -5.47
N ARG A 96 -17.72 8.03 -4.39
CA ARG A 96 -19.15 7.84 -4.04
C ARG A 96 -19.94 6.70 -4.69
N ASN A 97 -20.00 5.61 -3.91
CA ASN A 97 -21.25 5.06 -3.36
C ASN A 97 -22.46 4.96 -4.32
N GLU A 98 -22.61 3.81 -4.98
CA GLU A 98 -23.91 3.35 -5.48
C GLU A 98 -24.10 1.86 -5.17
N GLU A 99 -24.35 1.55 -3.90
CA GLU A 99 -25.30 0.49 -3.59
C GLU A 99 -26.71 1.08 -3.75
N SER A 100 -27.55 0.36 -4.48
CA SER A 100 -29.00 0.59 -4.72
C SER A 100 -29.36 1.52 -5.89
N SER A 101 -29.64 0.91 -7.04
CA SER A 101 -30.97 1.03 -7.66
C SER A 101 -31.16 0.01 -8.79
N THR A 102 -31.89 -1.03 -8.45
CA THR A 102 -32.71 -1.83 -9.37
C THR A 102 -33.53 -0.90 -10.28
N THR A 103 -33.39 -0.99 -11.61
CA THR A 103 -34.51 -0.81 -12.55
C THR A 103 -34.19 -1.53 -13.87
N ILE A 104 -35.23 -2.16 -14.37
CA ILE A 104 -35.33 -3.24 -15.34
C ILE A 104 -35.45 -2.70 -16.78
N ALA A 105 -35.03 -3.56 -17.73
CA ALA A 105 -35.42 -3.66 -19.15
C ALA A 105 -34.89 -2.65 -20.19
N SER A 106 -33.97 -3.13 -21.03
CA SER A 106 -34.32 -3.67 -22.37
C SER A 106 -33.05 -4.13 -23.08
N SER A 107 -32.90 -5.43 -23.34
CA SER A 107 -33.26 -6.07 -24.61
C SER A 107 -32.38 -5.63 -25.79
N SER A 108 -31.34 -6.42 -26.08
CA SER A 108 -31.04 -6.73 -27.48
C SER A 108 -30.40 -8.12 -27.58
N PRO A 109 -31.05 -9.06 -28.29
CA PRO A 109 -30.52 -10.37 -28.57
C PRO A 109 -29.70 -10.32 -29.86
N PHE A 110 -28.39 -10.55 -29.77
CA PHE A 110 -27.64 -11.03 -30.94
C PHE A 110 -26.84 -12.25 -30.53
N GLU A 111 -27.41 -13.39 -30.88
CA GLU A 111 -26.80 -14.69 -30.80
C GLU A 111 -25.53 -14.77 -31.66
N THR A 112 -24.54 -15.42 -31.08
CA THR A 112 -23.76 -16.47 -31.72
C THR A 112 -22.98 -16.09 -32.98
N SER A 113 -21.70 -15.77 -32.75
CA SER A 113 -20.65 -16.30 -33.62
C SER A 113 -19.44 -16.65 -32.77
N ALA A 114 -19.27 -17.97 -32.61
CA ALA A 114 -18.11 -18.61 -32.04
C ALA A 114 -16.85 -18.21 -32.82
N SER A 115 -16.15 -17.20 -32.32
CA SER A 115 -14.73 -17.01 -32.61
C SER A 115 -13.99 -17.41 -31.35
N ARG A 116 -13.69 -18.71 -31.25
CA ARG A 116 -12.69 -19.24 -30.34
C ARG A 116 -11.37 -18.60 -30.72
N SER A 117 -11.11 -17.41 -30.19
CA SER A 117 -9.78 -16.83 -30.16
C SER A 117 -8.95 -17.81 -29.35
N ALA A 118 -8.15 -18.60 -30.05
CA ALA A 118 -7.15 -19.47 -29.48
C ALA A 118 -6.30 -18.60 -28.55
N ARG A 119 -6.53 -18.75 -27.24
CA ARG A 119 -5.64 -18.26 -26.21
C ARG A 119 -4.25 -18.80 -26.58
N PRO A 120 -3.22 -17.97 -26.76
CA PRO A 120 -1.87 -18.48 -26.98
C PRO A 120 -1.52 -19.42 -25.83
N GLN A 121 -1.30 -20.69 -26.15
CA GLN A 121 -0.97 -21.78 -25.23
C GLN A 121 0.47 -21.68 -24.68
N TRP A 122 1.02 -20.46 -24.60
CA TRP A 122 2.39 -20.17 -24.18
C TRP A 122 2.44 -19.27 -22.94
N VAL A 123 1.39 -19.28 -22.12
CA VAL A 123 1.43 -18.74 -20.76
C VAL A 123 1.23 -19.89 -19.78
N GLU A 124 1.95 -20.98 -20.00
CA GLU A 124 2.18 -21.99 -18.98
C GLU A 124 3.26 -21.43 -18.05
N ASP A 125 2.77 -20.74 -17.02
CA ASP A 125 3.36 -20.69 -15.68
C ASP A 125 4.89 -20.57 -15.56
N ASP A 126 5.45 -19.47 -16.07
CA ASP A 126 6.85 -19.03 -15.83
C ASP A 126 7.12 -18.69 -14.34
N THR A 127 6.20 -18.98 -13.43
CA THR A 127 6.39 -18.71 -11.99
C THR A 127 7.40 -19.64 -11.37
N GLU A 128 7.44 -20.91 -11.78
CA GLU A 128 8.37 -21.91 -11.24
C GLU A 128 9.80 -21.68 -11.77
N SER A 129 9.94 -21.32 -13.05
CA SER A 129 11.21 -20.89 -13.65
C SER A 129 11.73 -19.59 -13.01
N ARG A 130 10.85 -18.65 -12.67
CA ARG A 130 11.21 -17.42 -11.95
C ARG A 130 11.60 -17.69 -10.49
N ARG A 131 10.88 -18.56 -9.78
CA ARG A 131 11.22 -19.03 -8.43
C ARG A 131 12.58 -19.72 -8.39
N THR A 132 12.88 -20.57 -9.35
CA THR A 132 14.17 -21.26 -9.42
C THR A 132 15.32 -20.30 -9.74
N PHE A 133 15.11 -19.33 -10.63
CA PHE A 133 16.11 -18.30 -10.93
C PHE A 133 16.45 -17.42 -9.71
N ASP A 134 15.43 -16.95 -8.98
CA ASP A 134 15.61 -16.15 -7.76
C ASP A 134 16.28 -16.96 -6.64
N ARG A 135 15.99 -18.27 -6.53
CA ARG A 135 16.67 -19.20 -5.61
C ARG A 135 18.15 -19.40 -5.95
N GLN A 136 18.50 -19.36 -7.24
CA GLN A 136 19.86 -19.64 -7.71
C GLN A 136 20.82 -18.44 -7.60
N SER A 137 20.30 -17.21 -7.65
CA SER A 137 21.13 -15.99 -7.63
C SER A 137 21.56 -15.54 -6.23
N ASN A 138 20.97 -16.12 -5.18
CA ASN A 138 21.10 -15.65 -3.81
C ASN A 138 21.98 -16.58 -2.95
N TRP A 139 23.30 -16.54 -3.18
CA TRP A 139 24.30 -17.35 -2.45
C TRP A 139 24.27 -17.11 -0.93
N ALA A 140 24.02 -15.88 -0.47
CA ALA A 140 23.95 -15.55 0.95
C ALA A 140 22.85 -16.34 1.68
N ILE A 141 21.74 -16.67 0.99
CA ILE A 141 20.68 -17.50 1.58
C ILE A 141 21.19 -18.94 1.75
N GLN A 142 21.94 -19.48 0.79
CA GLN A 142 22.52 -20.82 0.89
C GLN A 142 23.50 -20.94 2.07
N GLU A 143 24.34 -19.92 2.27
CA GLU A 143 25.29 -19.88 3.38
C GLU A 143 24.57 -19.85 4.74
N VAL A 144 23.55 -19.00 4.88
CA VAL A 144 22.73 -18.94 6.10
C VAL A 144 21.97 -20.25 6.34
N CYS A 145 21.43 -20.89 5.30
CA CYS A 145 20.76 -22.19 5.45
C CYS A 145 21.71 -23.31 5.87
N GLN A 146 22.98 -23.25 5.45
CA GLN A 146 23.99 -24.22 5.88
C GLN A 146 24.44 -23.99 7.32
N ASN A 147 24.59 -22.72 7.71
CA ASN A 147 25.06 -22.35 9.06
C ASN A 147 23.96 -22.44 10.13
N HIS A 148 22.71 -22.20 9.75
CA HIS A 148 21.55 -22.11 10.66
C HIS A 148 20.32 -22.88 10.14
N PRO A 149 20.41 -24.20 9.89
CA PRO A 149 19.29 -24.99 9.38
C PRO A 149 18.07 -24.98 10.32
N GLU A 150 18.28 -24.78 11.62
CA GLU A 150 17.23 -24.71 12.63
C GLU A 150 16.25 -23.54 12.43
N LEU A 151 16.71 -22.42 11.86
CA LEU A 151 15.85 -21.26 11.59
C LEU A 151 14.85 -21.54 10.47
N PHE A 152 15.17 -22.46 9.57
CA PHE A 152 14.36 -22.80 8.41
C PHE A 152 13.60 -24.11 8.57
N ALA A 153 13.62 -24.69 9.78
CA ALA A 153 12.91 -25.91 10.08
C ALA A 153 11.40 -25.75 9.83
N ASP A 154 10.83 -26.73 9.13
CA ASP A 154 9.41 -26.79 8.77
C ASP A 154 8.92 -25.58 7.96
N TRP A 155 9.81 -24.93 7.20
CA TRP A 155 9.40 -23.85 6.32
C TRP A 155 8.61 -24.37 5.11
N SER A 156 7.41 -23.84 4.93
CA SER A 156 6.59 -24.02 3.73
C SER A 156 7.13 -23.21 2.54
N ASP A 157 6.72 -23.57 1.33
CA ASP A 157 7.11 -22.84 0.12
C ASP A 157 6.71 -21.36 0.15
N GLU A 158 5.59 -21.01 0.81
CA GLU A 158 5.16 -19.62 0.96
C GLU A 158 6.13 -18.77 1.77
N GLN A 159 6.78 -19.36 2.78
CA GLN A 159 7.74 -18.66 3.65
C GLN A 159 9.06 -18.45 2.93
N TRP A 160 9.50 -19.44 2.15
CA TRP A 160 10.61 -19.26 1.22
C TRP A 160 10.30 -18.15 0.23
N ASP A 161 9.12 -18.19 -0.37
CA ASP A 161 8.67 -17.16 -1.30
C ASP A 161 8.59 -15.76 -0.67
N GLU A 162 8.23 -15.65 0.62
CA GLU A 162 8.24 -14.39 1.38
C GLU A 162 9.66 -13.88 1.62
N LEU A 163 10.59 -14.78 1.98
CA LEU A 163 12.01 -14.46 2.12
C LEU A 163 12.56 -13.91 0.80
N PHE A 164 12.42 -14.65 -0.31
CA PHE A 164 12.91 -14.23 -1.63
C PHE A 164 12.24 -12.95 -2.14
N SER A 165 10.94 -12.76 -1.86
CA SER A 165 10.22 -11.56 -2.29
C SER A 165 10.68 -10.29 -1.56
N THR A 166 11.16 -10.41 -0.32
CA THR A 166 11.61 -9.26 0.47
C THR A 166 12.94 -8.70 -0.05
N PHE A 167 13.79 -9.56 -0.61
CA PHE A 167 15.13 -9.17 -1.09
C PHE A 167 15.16 -8.58 -2.51
N GLY A 168 14.01 -8.48 -3.20
CA GLY A 168 13.93 -7.92 -4.56
C GLY A 168 13.98 -6.38 -4.67
N ILE A 169 14.03 -5.64 -3.56
CA ILE A 169 13.85 -4.17 -3.55
C ILE A 169 15.06 -3.47 -2.90
N GLY A 170 16.24 -3.63 -3.50
CA GLY A 170 17.30 -2.60 -3.47
C GLY A 170 18.21 -2.51 -2.23
N GLY A 171 18.40 -3.59 -1.48
CA GLY A 171 19.45 -3.70 -0.46
C GLY A 171 20.53 -4.70 -0.86
N GLU A 172 21.78 -4.50 -0.41
CA GLU A 172 22.83 -5.52 -0.54
C GLU A 172 22.40 -6.77 0.22
N LEU A 173 22.43 -7.92 -0.46
CA LEU A 173 22.07 -9.22 0.09
C LEU A 173 23.17 -9.68 1.07
N ASN A 174 23.09 -9.21 2.31
CA ASN A 174 24.01 -9.61 3.38
C ASN A 174 23.42 -10.72 4.26
N GLU A 175 24.31 -11.52 4.84
CA GLU A 175 23.97 -12.62 5.76
C GLU A 175 23.08 -12.15 6.92
N THR A 176 23.42 -10.98 7.49
CA THR A 176 22.68 -10.37 8.60
C THR A 176 21.24 -10.01 8.23
N GLY A 177 21.00 -9.54 7.00
CA GLY A 177 19.67 -9.21 6.50
C GLY A 177 18.81 -10.45 6.31
N VAL A 178 19.39 -11.53 5.78
CA VAL A 178 18.72 -12.83 5.65
C VAL A 178 18.33 -13.38 7.01
N LEU A 179 19.25 -13.38 7.98
CA LEU A 179 18.98 -13.82 9.36
C LEU A 179 17.84 -13.03 10.00
N LYS A 180 17.92 -11.69 9.95
CA LYS A 180 16.89 -10.82 10.52
C LYS A 180 15.51 -11.04 9.88
N GLN A 181 15.48 -11.27 8.57
CA GLN A 181 14.22 -11.55 7.87
C GLN A 181 13.68 -12.94 8.22
N ALA A 182 14.54 -13.95 8.34
CA ALA A 182 14.15 -15.28 8.77
C ALA A 182 13.57 -15.28 10.20
N GLU A 183 14.19 -14.54 11.12
CA GLU A 183 13.67 -14.31 12.47
C GLU A 183 12.29 -13.64 12.44
N ALA A 184 12.10 -12.62 11.59
CA ALA A 184 10.81 -11.95 11.45
C ALA A 184 9.71 -12.90 10.93
N ILE A 185 10.04 -13.75 9.94
CA ILE A 185 9.12 -14.77 9.42
C ILE A 185 8.77 -15.79 10.51
N ASN A 186 9.75 -16.26 11.28
CA ASN A 186 9.50 -17.19 12.38
C ASN A 186 8.66 -16.57 13.50
N ALA A 187 8.93 -15.32 13.88
CA ALA A 187 8.12 -14.61 14.87
C ALA A 187 6.66 -14.46 14.40
N LYS A 188 6.45 -14.17 13.12
CA LYS A 188 5.11 -14.14 12.49
C LYS A 188 4.43 -15.51 12.55
N ARG A 189 5.13 -16.60 12.20
CA ARG A 189 4.60 -17.99 12.29
C ARG A 189 4.16 -18.32 13.71
N GLU A 190 5.03 -18.04 14.68
CA GLU A 190 4.76 -18.29 16.09
C GLU A 190 3.53 -17.50 16.57
N THR A 191 3.43 -16.23 16.18
CA THR A 191 2.25 -15.39 16.51
C THR A 191 0.96 -15.98 15.95
N ILE A 192 0.97 -16.46 14.70
CA ILE A 192 -0.19 -17.10 14.06
C ILE A 192 -0.56 -18.39 14.80
N TYR A 193 0.44 -19.21 15.16
CA TYR A 193 0.22 -20.45 15.91
C TYR A 193 -0.38 -20.18 17.29
N GLN A 194 0.19 -19.24 18.05
CA GLN A 194 -0.35 -18.83 19.36
C GLN A 194 -1.78 -18.34 19.24
N LEU A 195 -2.08 -17.53 18.22
CA LEU A 195 -3.42 -17.06 17.97
C LEU A 195 -4.38 -18.23 17.66
N GLN A 196 -3.97 -19.19 16.83
CA GLN A 196 -4.78 -20.38 16.54
C GLN A 196 -5.10 -21.16 17.83
N VAL A 197 -4.09 -21.41 18.66
CA VAL A 197 -4.27 -22.09 19.95
C VAL A 197 -5.27 -21.32 20.83
N VAL A 198 -5.15 -20.00 20.94
CA VAL A 198 -6.08 -19.17 21.72
C VAL A 198 -7.51 -19.25 21.15
N LEU A 199 -7.67 -19.25 19.83
CA LEU A 199 -8.96 -19.34 19.15
C LEU A 199 -9.64 -20.71 19.29
N GLU A 200 -8.91 -21.76 19.69
CA GLU A 200 -9.45 -23.08 20.03
C GLU A 200 -9.90 -23.17 21.50
N THR A 201 -9.68 -22.13 22.31
CA THR A 201 -10.06 -22.09 23.73
C THR A 201 -11.35 -21.31 23.99
N HIS A 202 -11.80 -21.29 25.24
CA HIS A 202 -12.91 -20.46 25.70
C HIS A 202 -12.64 -18.94 25.58
N LEU A 203 -11.38 -18.52 25.37
CA LEU A 203 -11.02 -17.12 25.15
C LEU A 203 -11.20 -16.68 23.69
N ALA A 204 -11.65 -17.56 22.80
CA ALA A 204 -11.78 -17.29 21.37
C ALA A 204 -12.59 -16.03 21.07
N ASP A 205 -13.72 -15.82 21.76
CA ASP A 205 -14.58 -14.66 21.50
C ASP A 205 -13.92 -13.35 21.96
N ALA A 206 -13.21 -13.36 23.08
CA ALA A 206 -12.42 -12.21 23.52
C ALA A 206 -11.30 -11.88 22.52
N ALA A 207 -10.56 -12.90 22.07
CA ALA A 207 -9.49 -12.74 21.08
C ALA A 207 -10.03 -12.19 19.74
N ARG A 208 -11.15 -12.73 19.23
CA ARG A 208 -11.82 -12.23 18.02
C ARG A 208 -12.20 -10.76 18.13
N ASN A 209 -12.73 -10.33 19.27
CA ASN A 209 -13.11 -8.93 19.49
C ASN A 209 -11.89 -7.99 19.49
N VAL A 210 -10.78 -8.41 20.10
CA VAL A 210 -9.53 -7.64 20.08
C VAL A 210 -9.00 -7.52 18.65
N ILE A 211 -8.93 -8.64 17.92
CA ILE A 211 -8.43 -8.65 16.53
C ILE A 211 -9.32 -7.79 15.63
N ARG A 212 -10.65 -7.89 15.77
CA ARG A 212 -11.59 -7.04 15.04
C ARG A 212 -11.34 -5.56 15.36
N SER A 213 -11.21 -5.20 16.62
CA SER A 213 -10.95 -3.80 17.02
C SER A 213 -9.63 -3.27 16.44
N LEU A 214 -8.56 -4.08 16.47
CA LEU A 214 -7.28 -3.72 15.88
C LEU A 214 -7.37 -3.58 14.36
N TYR A 215 -8.06 -4.52 13.70
CA TYR A 215 -8.28 -4.49 12.26
C TYR A 215 -9.07 -3.25 11.83
N ASP A 216 -10.19 -2.96 12.51
CA ASP A 216 -11.02 -1.79 12.24
C ASP A 216 -10.21 -0.50 12.46
N SER A 217 -9.36 -0.44 13.49
CA SER A 217 -8.47 0.71 13.73
C SER A 217 -7.48 0.95 12.59
N VAL A 218 -6.87 -0.11 12.04
CA VAL A 218 -5.93 -0.01 10.92
C VAL A 218 -6.67 0.38 9.63
N GLN A 219 -7.88 -0.13 9.45
CA GLN A 219 -8.71 0.17 8.29
C GLN A 219 -9.19 1.63 8.29
N CYS A 220 -9.67 2.14 9.43
CA CYS A 220 -10.09 3.55 9.55
C CYS A 220 -8.90 4.50 9.34
N ALA A 221 -7.72 4.19 9.90
CA ALA A 221 -6.52 5.00 9.69
C ALA A 221 -6.11 5.12 8.21
N SER A 222 -6.33 4.08 7.40
CA SER A 222 -6.07 4.13 5.96
C SER A 222 -7.10 4.99 5.20
N ILE A 223 -8.32 5.14 5.71
CA ILE A 223 -9.40 5.91 5.06
C ILE A 223 -9.32 7.40 5.45
N ASP A 224 -9.02 7.73 6.70
CA ASP A 224 -9.01 9.13 7.14
C ASP A 224 -7.89 9.97 6.51
N MET A 225 -6.74 9.34 6.20
CA MET A 225 -5.66 9.99 5.43
C MET A 225 -6.10 10.41 4.02
N THR A 226 -7.12 9.77 3.45
CA THR A 226 -7.63 10.11 2.11
C THR A 226 -8.65 11.25 2.12
N ASN A 227 -9.32 11.51 3.26
CA ASN A 227 -10.39 12.50 3.36
C ASN A 227 -9.92 13.89 3.85
N GLU A 228 -8.92 13.97 4.74
CA GLU A 228 -8.45 15.28 5.25
C GLU A 228 -7.71 16.13 4.19
N GLN A 229 -7.11 15.52 3.17
CA GLN A 229 -6.42 16.25 2.09
C GLN A 229 -7.36 16.89 1.05
N ILE A 230 -8.64 16.48 1.00
CA ILE A 230 -9.61 17.03 0.03
C ILE A 230 -10.19 18.37 0.51
N HIS A 231 -10.25 18.62 1.82
CA HIS A 231 -10.91 19.82 2.37
C HIS A 231 -10.03 21.09 2.48
N GLN A 232 -8.71 21.01 2.26
CA GLN A 232 -7.82 22.20 2.35
C GLN A 232 -7.63 22.99 1.04
N SER A 233 -8.09 22.50 -0.10
CA SER A 233 -7.90 23.17 -1.41
C SER A 233 -9.12 23.94 -1.94
N GLY A 234 -10.18 24.08 -1.14
CA GLY A 234 -11.47 24.63 -1.58
C GLY A 234 -11.79 26.08 -1.18
N ASP A 235 -10.87 26.84 -0.57
CA ASP A 235 -11.20 28.19 -0.06
C ASP A 235 -10.07 29.21 -0.29
N LYS A 236 -9.72 29.47 -1.55
CA LYS A 236 -9.08 30.75 -1.94
C LYS A 236 -9.59 31.21 -3.29
N GLY A 237 -10.66 31.99 -3.24
CA GLY A 237 -10.81 33.13 -4.13
C GLY A 237 -12.05 33.13 -4.99
N VAL A 238 -13.12 33.76 -4.50
CA VAL A 238 -13.95 34.68 -5.31
C VAL A 238 -14.54 35.77 -4.40
N GLY A 239 -14.05 37.00 -4.59
CA GLY A 239 -14.78 38.26 -4.56
C GLY A 239 -15.77 38.61 -3.44
N GLN A 240 -15.45 39.66 -2.68
CA GLN A 240 -16.41 40.65 -2.19
C GLN A 240 -15.67 42.00 -2.10
N ALA A 241 -15.75 42.86 -3.12
CA ALA A 241 -16.81 43.85 -3.32
C ALA A 241 -16.83 44.94 -2.22
N LEU A 242 -16.40 46.14 -2.64
CA LEU A 242 -16.64 47.45 -2.05
C LEU A 242 -18.02 47.56 -1.38
N PRO A 243 -18.14 48.35 -0.30
CA PRO A 243 -18.76 49.65 -0.54
C PRO A 243 -18.12 50.84 0.20
N ASP A 244 -18.43 51.99 -0.39
CA ASP A 244 -18.21 53.37 0.00
C ASP A 244 -18.53 53.75 1.46
N ASP A 245 -17.73 54.71 1.94
CA ASP A 245 -18.15 55.96 2.59
C ASP A 245 -19.23 55.89 3.68
N LYS A 246 -18.84 56.15 4.94
CA LYS A 246 -19.26 57.39 5.64
C LYS A 246 -18.59 57.60 7.00
N ARG A 247 -18.16 58.85 7.16
CA ARG A 247 -17.83 59.56 8.40
C ARG A 247 -18.94 59.45 9.45
N GLY A 248 -18.55 59.45 10.73
CA GLY A 248 -19.48 59.70 11.83
C GLY A 248 -18.90 59.42 13.22
N ASP A 249 -18.25 60.45 13.77
CA ASP A 249 -18.25 60.89 15.18
C ASP A 249 -18.26 59.89 16.35
N THR A 250 -17.18 59.98 17.15
CA THR A 250 -17.19 60.43 18.55
C THR A 250 -18.42 60.09 19.41
N GLN A 251 -18.23 59.25 20.44
CA GLN A 251 -18.63 59.58 21.83
C GLN A 251 -17.96 58.64 22.85
N ILE A 252 -17.25 59.29 23.76
CA ILE A 252 -16.68 58.82 25.02
C ILE A 252 -17.82 58.76 26.06
N SER A 253 -17.90 57.69 26.85
CA SER A 253 -18.40 57.65 28.25
C SER A 253 -18.18 56.21 28.79
N LEU A 254 -17.28 55.90 29.73
CA LEU A 254 -17.33 56.13 31.19
C LEU A 254 -18.65 55.65 31.84
N ILE A 255 -18.59 54.54 32.61
CA ILE A 255 -18.94 54.42 34.05
C ILE A 255 -19.31 52.97 34.44
N SER A 256 -18.54 52.46 35.42
CA SER A 256 -18.82 51.58 36.56
C SER A 256 -19.99 50.57 36.55
N ASN A 257 -19.68 49.33 36.93
CA ASN A 257 -19.85 48.86 38.32
C ASN A 257 -18.95 47.66 38.62
#